data_AF-A0A815UV01-F1
#
_entry.id   AF-A0A815UV01-F1
#
_cell.length_a   1.000
_cell.length_b   1.000
_cell.length_c   1.000
_cell.angle_alpha   90.00
_cell.angle_beta   90.00
_cell.angle_gamma   90.00
#
_symmetry.space_group_name_H-M   'P 1'
#
loop_
_entity.id
_entity.type
_entity.pdbx_description
1 polymer ?
#
loop_
_entity_poly.entity_id
_entity_poly.type
_entity_poly.pdbx_seq_one_letter_code
_entity_poly.pdbx_strand_id
1 'polypeptide(L)'
;TSVYHKPAAEPYVVPFISDHPRHIFINIIQTRLANALKCSSTFEIFNYERRHIKLMLLYNGYPSSFIETQYRKFFNEYIYSTSFLPFIIDEEQFFLMRNKLFSQFIYESSHVSEDNALINTVNIRTAQVPQNTTTEINVEHNTTTITTPKRNNTLFLHYTYEQRFKPMKRGLHHIHKDIFSQSQTQNVKMIVGNRNRRNATHELIRKRPPRFILKNQKRPKRINSTINKQTTTTTTLTTPAY
;
A
#
# COMPACT_ATOMS: atom_id res chain seq x y z
N THR A 1 15.46 -28.70 -15.93
CA THR A 1 15.87 -27.31 -16.17
C THR A 1 15.92 -26.59 -14.84
N SER A 2 17.09 -26.13 -14.41
CA SER A 2 17.24 -25.30 -13.21
C SER A 2 16.84 -23.87 -13.58
N VAL A 3 15.71 -23.40 -13.04
CA VAL A 3 15.27 -22.01 -13.22
C VAL A 3 16.00 -21.18 -12.18
N TYR A 4 16.98 -20.39 -12.63
CA TYR A 4 17.64 -19.41 -11.78
C TYR A 4 16.61 -18.35 -11.37
N HIS A 5 16.11 -18.45 -10.15
CA HIS A 5 15.37 -17.37 -9.53
C HIS A 5 16.39 -16.33 -9.08
N LYS A 6 16.45 -15.21 -9.80
CA LYS A 6 17.15 -14.02 -9.29
C LYS A 6 16.58 -13.78 -7.89
N PRO A 7 17.41 -13.78 -6.82
CA PRO A 7 16.91 -13.45 -5.49
C PRO A 7 16.19 -12.12 -5.66
N ALA A 8 14.88 -12.12 -5.37
CA ALA A 8 14.06 -10.93 -5.50
C ALA A 8 14.83 -9.83 -4.77
N ALA A 9 15.32 -8.83 -5.51
CA ALA A 9 16.34 -7.91 -5.04
C ALA A 9 15.98 -7.51 -3.61
N GLU A 10 16.87 -7.85 -2.65
CA GLU A 10 16.64 -7.58 -1.24
C GLU A 10 16.10 -6.16 -1.14
N PRO A 11 14.88 -5.95 -0.61
CA PRO A 11 14.22 -4.68 -0.83
C PRO A 11 15.09 -3.62 -0.15
N TYR A 12 15.64 -2.72 -0.96
CA TYR A 12 16.58 -1.70 -0.53
C TYR A 12 16.06 -1.04 0.74
N VAL A 13 16.80 -1.17 1.83
CA VAL A 13 16.45 -0.51 3.09
C VAL A 13 17.19 0.81 3.14
N VAL A 14 16.40 1.86 3.27
CA VAL A 14 16.88 3.22 3.38
C VAL A 14 17.75 3.35 4.64
N PRO A 15 19.03 3.74 4.54
CA PRO A 15 19.90 3.95 5.69
C PRO A 15 19.36 5.04 6.62
N PHE A 16 19.54 4.89 7.93
CA PHE A 16 18.99 5.86 8.90
C PHE A 16 19.62 7.26 8.80
N ILE A 17 20.84 7.36 8.28
CA ILE A 17 21.57 8.62 8.06
C ILE A 17 21.07 9.41 6.83
N SER A 18 20.15 8.84 6.05
CA SER A 18 19.61 9.51 4.87
C SER A 18 18.70 10.68 5.24
N ASP A 19 18.62 11.68 4.35
CA ASP A 19 17.77 12.86 4.52
C ASP A 19 16.30 12.57 4.13
N HIS A 20 15.73 11.54 4.75
CA HIS A 20 14.33 11.18 4.57
C HIS A 20 13.48 11.58 5.79
N PRO A 21 12.20 11.94 5.59
CA PRO A 21 11.31 12.25 6.69
C PRO A 21 11.17 11.08 7.68
N ARG A 22 11.01 11.40 8.98
CA ARG A 22 10.94 10.40 10.05
C ARG A 22 9.87 9.32 9.84
N HIS A 23 8.74 9.68 9.23
CA HIS A 23 7.65 8.74 8.97
C HIS A 23 8.05 7.63 7.98
N ILE A 24 9.01 7.85 7.08
CA ILE A 24 9.51 6.83 6.15
C ILE A 24 10.20 5.70 6.94
N PHE A 25 11.07 6.06 7.89
CA PHE A 25 11.77 5.09 8.72
C PHE A 25 10.80 4.28 9.60
N ILE A 26 9.75 4.93 10.12
CA ILE A 26 8.69 4.27 10.89
C ILE A 26 7.95 3.27 9.99
N ASN A 27 7.53 3.71 8.80
CA ASN A 27 6.78 2.88 7.85
C ASN A 27 7.59 1.67 7.38
N ILE A 28 8.90 1.82 7.18
CA ILE A 28 9.78 0.69 6.82
C ILE A 28 9.68 -0.41 7.88
N ILE A 29 9.81 -0.05 9.16
CA ILE A 29 9.75 -1.02 10.27
C ILE A 29 8.36 -1.66 10.35
N GLN A 30 7.29 -0.85 10.35
CA GLN A 30 5.92 -1.34 10.43
C GLN A 30 5.57 -2.27 9.27
N THR A 31 5.93 -1.89 8.05
CA THR A 31 5.64 -2.67 6.83
C THR A 31 6.39 -4.00 6.85
N ARG A 32 7.66 -4.01 7.29
CA ARG A 32 8.46 -5.23 7.38
C ARG A 32 7.90 -6.19 8.42
N LEU A 33 7.53 -5.70 9.60
CA LEU A 33 6.91 -6.53 10.64
C LEU A 33 5.55 -7.08 10.20
N ALA A 34 4.70 -6.24 9.59
CA ALA A 34 3.42 -6.68 9.05
C ALA A 34 3.59 -7.76 7.97
N ASN A 35 4.55 -7.60 7.06
CA ASN A 35 4.84 -8.61 6.04
C ASN A 35 5.40 -9.91 6.64
N ALA A 36 6.32 -9.82 7.60
CA ALA A 36 6.82 -11.00 8.31
C ALA A 36 5.66 -11.77 8.96
N LEU A 37 4.72 -11.08 9.60
CA LEU A 37 3.55 -11.71 10.20
C LEU A 37 2.64 -12.39 9.18
N LYS A 38 2.43 -11.76 8.02
CA LYS A 38 1.60 -12.32 6.93
C LYS A 38 2.21 -13.58 6.33
N CYS A 39 3.51 -13.50 6.01
CA CYS A 39 4.24 -14.54 5.28
C CYS A 39 4.64 -15.72 6.16
N SER A 40 4.75 -15.54 7.47
CA SER A 40 5.11 -16.63 8.37
C SER A 40 3.95 -17.60 8.56
N SER A 41 4.22 -18.89 8.38
CA SER A 41 3.26 -19.97 8.63
C SER A 41 3.24 -20.39 10.09
N THR A 42 4.40 -20.38 10.75
CA THR A 42 4.57 -20.76 12.16
C THR A 42 5.15 -19.61 12.98
N PHE A 43 5.00 -19.70 14.30
CA PHE A 43 5.53 -18.71 15.24
C PHE A 43 7.07 -18.65 15.25
N GLU A 44 7.74 -19.78 15.07
CA GLU A 44 9.21 -19.87 15.02
C GLU A 44 9.77 -19.14 13.81
N ILE A 45 9.16 -19.34 12.64
CA ILE A 45 9.54 -18.66 11.40
C ILE A 45 9.35 -17.15 11.57
N PHE A 46 8.24 -16.72 12.18
CA PHE A 46 8.02 -15.32 12.49
C PHE A 46 9.10 -14.75 13.44
N ASN A 47 9.49 -15.50 14.47
CA ASN A 47 10.55 -15.07 15.38
C ASN A 47 11.91 -14.93 14.69
N TYR A 48 12.22 -15.86 13.77
CA TYR A 48 13.41 -15.79 12.95
C TYR A 48 13.41 -14.52 12.08
N GLU A 49 12.33 -14.27 11.34
CA GLU A 49 12.14 -13.07 10.52
C GLU A 49 12.23 -11.79 11.35
N ARG A 50 11.59 -11.76 12.53
CA ARG A 50 11.65 -10.62 13.46
C ARG A 50 13.08 -10.28 13.87
N ARG A 51 13.89 -11.30 14.20
CA ARG A 51 15.32 -11.13 14.55
C ARG A 51 16.12 -10.68 13.34
N HIS A 52 15.86 -11.26 12.16
CA HIS A 52 16.50 -10.89 10.91
C HIS A 52 16.22 -9.41 10.56
N ILE A 53 14.97 -8.96 10.63
CA ILE A 53 14.60 -7.54 10.40
C ILE A 53 15.35 -6.62 11.37
N LYS A 54 15.40 -6.98 12.66
CA LYS A 54 16.12 -6.18 13.67
C LYS A 54 17.59 -6.04 13.32
N LEU A 55 18.24 -7.16 12.98
CA LEU A 55 19.64 -7.18 12.60
C LEU A 55 19.88 -6.35 11.33
N MET A 56 19.04 -6.52 10.32
CA MET A 56 19.11 -5.76 9.08
C MET A 56 18.95 -4.25 9.32
N LEU A 57 18.07 -3.81 10.23
CA LEU A 57 17.90 -2.39 10.56
C LEU A 57 19.15 -1.84 11.26
N LEU A 58 19.73 -2.60 12.18
CA LEU A 58 20.99 -2.23 12.85
C LEU A 58 22.13 -2.05 11.84
N TYR A 59 22.26 -2.97 10.88
CA TYR A 59 23.24 -2.84 9.78
C TYR A 59 23.04 -1.60 8.91
N ASN A 60 21.79 -1.12 8.78
CA ASN A 60 21.46 0.12 8.07
C ASN A 60 21.57 1.38 8.94
N GLY A 61 22.19 1.28 10.13
CA GLY A 61 22.47 2.40 11.01
C GLY A 61 21.30 2.87 11.87
N TYR A 62 20.21 2.10 11.97
CA TYR A 62 19.08 2.48 12.82
C TYR A 62 19.46 2.36 14.30
N PRO A 63 19.20 3.37 15.14
CA PRO A 63 19.46 3.29 16.57
C PRO A 63 18.64 2.17 17.22
N SER A 64 19.27 1.34 18.04
CA SER A 64 18.60 0.23 18.75
C SER A 64 17.37 0.70 19.54
N SER A 65 17.49 1.82 20.26
CA SER A 65 16.38 2.43 21.01
C SER A 65 15.19 2.84 20.12
N PHE A 66 15.46 3.32 18.91
CA PHE A 66 14.43 3.66 17.93
C PHE A 66 13.72 2.40 17.43
N ILE A 67 14.47 1.35 17.09
CA ILE A 67 13.91 0.06 16.64
C ILE A 67 13.00 -0.52 17.73
N GLU A 68 13.48 -0.62 18.97
CA GLU A 68 12.70 -1.14 20.10
C GLU A 68 11.42 -0.34 20.35
N THR A 69 11.49 0.99 20.21
CA THR A 69 10.31 1.85 20.36
C THR A 69 9.27 1.54 19.28
N GLN A 70 9.68 1.37 18.02
CA GLN A 70 8.75 1.06 16.94
C GLN A 70 8.19 -0.36 17.04
N TYR A 71 9.01 -1.34 17.44
CA TYR A 71 8.55 -2.71 17.70
C TYR A 71 7.48 -2.72 18.79
N ARG A 72 7.74 -2.04 19.92
CA ARG A 72 6.79 -1.91 21.03
C ARG A 72 5.47 -1.28 20.57
N LYS A 73 5.54 -0.18 19.81
CA LYS A 73 4.34 0.47 19.25
C LYS A 73 3.55 -0.46 18.34
N PHE A 74 4.23 -1.17 17.44
CA PHE A 74 3.60 -2.11 16.53
C PHE A 74 2.87 -3.21 17.32
N PHE A 75 3.53 -3.89 18.25
CA PHE A 75 2.88 -4.99 18.99
C PHE A 75 1.75 -4.52 19.92
N ASN A 76 1.88 -3.33 20.53
CA ASN A 76 0.82 -2.76 21.37
C ASN A 76 -0.48 -2.47 20.59
N GLU A 77 -0.42 -2.27 19.28
CA GLU A 77 -1.60 -2.05 18.44
C GLU A 77 -2.44 -3.32 18.27
N TYR A 78 -1.79 -4.49 18.30
CA TYR A 78 -2.46 -5.76 18.04
C TYR A 78 -2.68 -6.60 19.28
N ILE A 79 -1.78 -6.54 20.26
CA ILE A 79 -1.82 -7.31 21.49
C ILE A 79 -2.26 -6.39 22.62
N TYR A 80 -3.39 -6.70 23.25
CA TYR A 80 -3.76 -6.12 24.54
C TYR A 80 -2.87 -6.72 25.63
N SER A 81 -1.58 -6.38 25.62
CA SER A 81 -0.67 -6.83 26.67
C SER A 81 -0.68 -5.80 27.79
N THR A 82 -1.28 -6.18 28.92
CA THR A 82 -1.04 -5.53 30.22
C THR A 82 0.42 -5.68 30.68
N SER A 83 1.18 -6.55 30.01
CA SER A 83 2.59 -6.82 30.25
C SER A 83 3.47 -5.62 29.86
N PHE A 84 4.43 -5.30 30.73
CA PHE A 84 5.42 -4.23 30.53
C PHE A 84 6.32 -4.40 29.28
N LEU A 85 6.33 -5.60 28.70
CA LEU A 85 7.12 -5.98 27.53
C LEU A 85 6.21 -6.64 26.50
N PRO A 86 5.97 -6.02 25.33
CA PRO A 86 5.15 -6.63 24.29
C PRO A 86 6.00 -7.63 23.50
N PHE A 87 6.25 -8.77 24.12
CA PHE A 87 6.75 -9.94 23.43
C PHE A 87 5.57 -10.85 23.16
N ILE A 88 5.54 -11.41 21.96
CA ILE A 88 4.71 -12.58 21.68
C ILE A 88 5.38 -13.73 22.41
N ILE A 89 4.68 -14.28 23.40
CA ILE A 89 5.19 -15.40 24.19
C ILE A 89 4.69 -16.71 23.60
N ASP A 90 3.50 -16.67 23.00
CA ASP A 90 2.74 -17.85 22.63
C ASP A 90 2.27 -17.81 21.17
N GLU A 91 2.13 -18.98 20.59
CA GLU A 91 1.66 -19.20 19.23
C GLU A 91 0.20 -18.74 19.05
N GLU A 92 -0.63 -18.87 20.07
CA GLU A 92 -2.00 -18.34 20.05
C GLU A 92 -2.03 -16.82 19.85
N GLN A 93 -1.17 -16.08 20.55
CA GLN A 93 -1.04 -14.63 20.40
C GLN A 93 -0.60 -14.24 18.99
N PHE A 94 0.31 -15.02 18.40
CA PHE A 94 0.74 -14.85 17.01
C PHE A 94 -0.44 -15.02 16.05
N PHE A 95 -1.23 -16.09 16.17
CA PHE A 95 -2.38 -16.32 15.30
C PHE A 95 -3.47 -15.27 15.46
N LEU A 96 -3.78 -14.85 16.69
CA LEU A 96 -4.72 -13.76 16.96
C LEU A 96 -4.28 -12.46 16.28
N MET A 97 -3.00 -12.10 16.42
CA MET A 97 -2.44 -10.91 15.80
C MET A 97 -2.48 -11.00 14.27
N ARG A 98 -2.13 -12.16 13.71
CA ARG A 98 -2.17 -12.42 12.27
C ARG A 98 -3.57 -12.29 11.71
N ASN A 99 -4.57 -12.88 12.37
CA ASN A 99 -5.98 -12.79 11.98
C ASN A 99 -6.51 -11.35 12.04
N LYS A 100 -6.15 -10.59 13.08
CA LYS A 100 -6.51 -9.16 13.21
C LYS A 100 -5.90 -8.33 12.08
N LEU A 101 -4.65 -8.61 11.70
CA LEU A 101 -3.97 -7.88 10.62
C LEU A 101 -4.59 -8.20 9.25
N PHE A 102 -5.04 -9.44 9.04
CA PHE A 102 -5.78 -9.81 7.83
C PHE A 102 -7.17 -9.15 7.76
N SER A 103 -7.89 -9.06 8.87
CA SER A 103 -9.23 -8.46 8.87
C SER A 103 -9.20 -6.95 8.58
N GLN A 104 -8.19 -6.23 9.06
CA GLN A 104 -7.98 -4.81 8.71
C GLN A 104 -7.79 -4.60 7.21
N PHE A 105 -7.00 -5.46 6.56
CA PHE A 105 -6.76 -5.37 5.11
C PHE A 105 -8.04 -5.60 4.28
N ILE A 106 -8.90 -6.52 4.73
CA ILE A 106 -10.14 -6.83 4.01
C ILE A 106 -11.07 -5.61 4.01
N TYR A 107 -11.17 -4.88 5.13
CA TYR A 107 -12.05 -3.72 5.27
C TYR A 107 -11.62 -2.50 4.44
N GLU A 108 -10.31 -2.23 4.32
CA GLU A 108 -9.83 -1.14 3.48
C GLU A 108 -10.05 -1.42 1.98
N SER A 109 -9.99 -2.70 1.57
CA SER A 109 -10.20 -3.08 0.17
C SER A 109 -11.66 -2.93 -0.29
N SER A 110 -12.64 -3.09 0.61
CA SER A 110 -14.06 -2.98 0.28
C SER A 110 -14.51 -1.53 0.14
N HIS A 111 -14.00 -0.60 0.96
CA HIS A 111 -14.35 0.82 0.89
C HIS A 111 -13.92 1.50 -0.41
N VAL A 112 -12.75 1.14 -0.94
CA VAL A 112 -12.28 1.64 -2.25
C VAL A 112 -13.20 1.20 -3.39
N SER A 113 -13.99 0.14 -3.21
CA SER A 113 -14.93 -0.36 -4.23
C SER A 113 -16.28 0.37 -4.18
N GLU A 114 -16.76 0.78 -3.00
CA GLU A 114 -18.05 1.49 -2.84
C GLU A 114 -17.98 2.96 -3.27
N ASP A 115 -16.89 3.68 -2.95
CA ASP A 115 -16.72 5.08 -3.37
C ASP A 115 -16.60 5.22 -4.90
N ASN A 116 -16.00 4.24 -5.56
CA ASN A 116 -15.95 4.19 -7.03
C ASN A 116 -17.30 3.83 -7.67
N ALA A 117 -18.19 3.14 -6.95
CA ALA A 117 -19.54 2.86 -7.43
C ALA A 117 -20.43 4.12 -7.37
N LEU A 118 -20.26 4.97 -6.34
CA LEU A 118 -20.97 6.24 -6.21
C LEU A 118 -20.53 7.29 -7.24
N ILE A 119 -19.25 7.34 -7.61
CA ILE A 119 -18.77 8.27 -8.66
C ILE A 119 -19.32 7.90 -10.05
N ASN A 120 -19.61 6.61 -10.30
CA ASN A 120 -20.20 6.17 -11.56
C ASN A 120 -21.71 6.42 -11.66
N THR A 121 -22.44 6.57 -10.55
CA THR A 121 -23.89 6.86 -10.59
C THR A 121 -24.19 8.35 -10.80
N VAL A 122 -23.27 9.25 -10.40
CA VAL A 122 -23.46 10.71 -10.56
C VAL A 122 -23.27 11.16 -12.02
N ASN A 123 -22.52 10.42 -12.84
CA ASN A 123 -22.24 10.80 -14.23
C ASN A 123 -23.31 10.39 -15.27
N ILE A 124 -24.43 9.80 -14.86
CA ILE A 124 -25.50 9.36 -15.79
C ILE A 124 -26.67 10.35 -15.84
N ARG A 125 -26.72 11.39 -14.99
CA ARG A 125 -27.89 12.28 -14.91
C ARG A 125 -27.89 13.54 -15.79
N THR A 126 -26.92 13.73 -16.68
CA THR A 126 -26.86 14.94 -17.53
C THR A 126 -27.08 14.64 -19.01
N ALA A 127 -28.19 13.99 -19.35
CA ALA A 127 -28.72 13.97 -20.72
C ALA A 127 -30.15 13.42 -20.76
N GLN A 128 -31.15 14.14 -20.22
CA GLN A 128 -32.52 14.01 -20.72
C GLN A 128 -33.19 15.37 -20.85
N VAL A 129 -33.50 15.69 -22.10
CA VAL A 129 -34.36 16.78 -22.56
C VAL A 129 -35.82 16.34 -22.34
N PRO A 130 -36.70 17.18 -21.77
CA PRO A 130 -38.10 16.86 -21.61
C PRO A 130 -38.86 17.19 -22.91
N GLN A 131 -39.54 16.19 -23.48
CA GLN A 131 -40.66 16.44 -24.39
C GLN A 131 -41.94 15.90 -23.77
N ASN A 132 -42.84 16.84 -23.50
CA ASN A 132 -44.20 16.63 -23.05
C ASN A 132 -45.06 16.30 -24.26
N THR A 133 -45.80 15.19 -24.22
CA THR A 133 -47.07 15.10 -24.94
C THR A 133 -48.05 14.30 -24.10
N THR A 134 -49.02 15.01 -23.53
CA THR A 134 -50.20 14.46 -22.89
C THR A 134 -51.12 13.90 -23.97
N THR A 135 -51.54 12.65 -23.81
CA THR A 135 -52.79 12.18 -24.41
C THR A 135 -53.39 11.14 -23.50
N GLU A 136 -54.68 11.31 -23.28
CA GLU A 136 -55.49 10.79 -22.21
C GLU A 136 -56.29 9.56 -22.70
N ILE A 137 -56.62 8.68 -21.74
CA ILE A 137 -57.80 7.79 -21.70
C ILE A 137 -57.63 6.29 -22.04
N ASN A 138 -57.95 5.51 -20.98
CA ASN A 138 -58.45 4.13 -20.87
C ASN A 138 -57.59 2.95 -21.33
N VAL A 139 -56.99 2.23 -20.37
CA VAL A 139 -56.94 0.75 -20.37
C VAL A 139 -56.86 0.21 -18.93
N GLU A 140 -57.87 -0.58 -18.57
CA GLU A 140 -57.87 -1.83 -17.80
C GLU A 140 -56.70 -2.17 -16.86
N HIS A 141 -57.05 -2.56 -15.63
CA HIS A 141 -56.17 -3.08 -14.59
C HIS A 141 -55.45 -4.38 -15.02
N ASN A 142 -54.33 -4.24 -15.73
CA ASN A 142 -53.33 -5.28 -15.86
C ASN A 142 -52.25 -5.05 -14.80
N THR A 143 -52.15 -6.00 -13.87
CA THR A 143 -51.09 -6.09 -12.87
C THR A 143 -49.75 -6.17 -13.60
N THR A 144 -49.13 -5.01 -13.83
CA THR A 144 -47.86 -4.90 -14.54
C THR A 144 -46.80 -5.40 -13.58
N THR A 145 -46.41 -6.67 -13.73
CA THR A 145 -45.19 -7.18 -13.14
C THR A 145 -44.06 -6.31 -13.67
N ILE A 146 -43.52 -5.44 -12.82
CA ILE A 146 -42.33 -4.64 -13.10
C ILE A 146 -41.21 -5.66 -13.36
N THR A 147 -41.00 -5.99 -14.63
CA THR A 147 -39.90 -6.81 -15.10
C THR A 147 -38.65 -5.96 -14.91
N THR A 148 -38.07 -6.04 -13.70
CA THR A 148 -36.76 -5.46 -13.44
C THR A 148 -35.82 -5.97 -14.53
N PRO A 149 -35.10 -5.07 -15.23
CA PRO A 149 -34.26 -5.46 -16.35
C PRO A 149 -33.29 -6.53 -15.86
N LYS A 150 -33.38 -7.71 -16.48
CA LYS A 150 -32.55 -8.88 -16.18
C LYS A 150 -31.10 -8.45 -16.30
N ARG A 151 -30.46 -8.14 -15.16
CA ARG A 151 -29.05 -7.76 -15.12
C ARG A 151 -28.28 -8.97 -15.65
N ASN A 152 -27.71 -8.83 -16.83
CA ASN A 152 -26.84 -9.86 -17.38
C ASN A 152 -25.67 -10.02 -16.41
N ASN A 153 -25.52 -11.20 -15.82
CA ASN A 153 -24.40 -11.55 -14.95
C ASN A 153 -23.11 -11.51 -15.78
N THR A 154 -22.48 -10.34 -15.89
CA THR A 154 -21.24 -10.14 -16.65
C THR A 154 -20.17 -9.56 -15.75
N LEU A 155 -18.98 -10.18 -15.74
CA LEU A 155 -17.81 -9.69 -15.02
C LEU A 155 -16.86 -9.00 -16.00
N PHE A 156 -16.61 -7.71 -15.81
CA PHE A 156 -15.68 -6.97 -16.65
C PHE A 156 -14.29 -6.89 -16.01
N LEU A 157 -13.33 -7.63 -16.57
CA LEU A 157 -11.94 -7.57 -16.14
C LEU A 157 -11.15 -6.72 -17.13
N HIS A 158 -10.61 -5.61 -16.65
CA HIS A 158 -9.74 -4.75 -17.46
C HIS A 158 -8.29 -4.90 -17.01
N TYR A 159 -7.39 -5.11 -17.95
CA TYR A 159 -5.96 -5.05 -17.68
C TYR A 159 -5.25 -4.06 -18.60
N THR A 160 -4.16 -3.48 -18.10
CA THR A 160 -3.30 -2.61 -18.91
C THR A 160 -2.58 -3.45 -19.95
N TYR A 161 -2.82 -3.13 -21.23
CA TYR A 161 -2.22 -3.88 -22.31
C TYR A 161 -0.71 -3.63 -22.40
N GLU A 162 0.07 -4.69 -22.31
CA GLU A 162 1.44 -4.74 -22.79
C GLU A 162 1.54 -5.87 -23.82
N GLN A 163 2.35 -5.70 -24.85
CA GLN A 163 2.44 -6.65 -25.97
C GLN A 163 2.82 -8.07 -25.50
N ARG A 164 3.63 -8.18 -24.44
CA ARG A 164 3.99 -9.45 -23.81
C ARG A 164 2.81 -10.19 -23.14
N PHE A 165 1.73 -9.48 -22.80
CA PHE A 165 0.52 -10.04 -22.18
C PHE A 165 -0.60 -10.32 -23.19
N LYS A 166 -0.32 -10.32 -24.50
CA LYS A 166 -1.26 -10.78 -25.52
C LYS A 166 -1.85 -12.18 -25.25
N PRO A 167 -1.08 -13.20 -24.82
CA PRO A 167 -1.66 -14.52 -24.50
C PRO A 167 -2.44 -14.53 -23.18
N MET A 168 -2.22 -13.55 -22.30
CA MET A 168 -2.82 -13.52 -20.95
C MET A 168 -4.34 -13.46 -20.98
N LYS A 169 -4.93 -12.80 -21.98
CA LYS A 169 -6.40 -12.78 -22.17
C LYS A 169 -6.98 -14.19 -22.29
N ARG A 170 -6.34 -15.07 -23.07
CA ARG A 170 -6.76 -16.47 -23.21
C ARG A 170 -6.55 -17.22 -21.88
N GLY A 171 -5.41 -17.01 -21.23
CA GLY A 171 -5.10 -17.60 -19.93
C GLY A 171 -6.16 -17.26 -18.87
N LEU A 172 -6.58 -16.00 -18.79
CA LEU A 172 -7.64 -15.58 -17.86
C LEU A 172 -8.97 -16.30 -18.14
N HIS A 173 -9.37 -16.44 -19.41
CA HIS A 173 -10.57 -17.20 -19.76
C HIS A 173 -10.47 -18.69 -19.40
N HIS A 174 -9.29 -19.31 -19.59
CA HIS A 174 -9.06 -20.69 -19.16
C HIS A 174 -9.14 -20.83 -17.64
N ILE A 175 -8.42 -19.99 -16.90
CA ILE A 175 -8.46 -19.96 -15.44
C ILE A 175 -9.89 -19.78 -14.93
N HIS A 176 -10.66 -18.86 -15.53
CA HIS A 176 -12.04 -18.64 -15.13
C HIS A 176 -12.92 -19.87 -15.42
N LYS A 177 -12.74 -20.50 -16.58
CA LYS A 177 -13.48 -21.71 -16.92
C LYS A 177 -13.14 -22.85 -15.96
N ASP A 178 -11.86 -23.08 -15.70
CA ASP A 178 -11.38 -24.20 -14.91
C ASP A 178 -11.82 -24.05 -13.44
N ILE A 179 -11.56 -22.89 -12.83
CA ILE A 179 -11.85 -22.63 -11.41
C ILE A 179 -13.36 -22.51 -11.16
N PHE A 180 -14.09 -21.80 -12.01
CA PHE A 180 -15.50 -21.48 -11.74
C PHE A 180 -16.49 -22.42 -12.43
N SER A 181 -16.02 -23.46 -13.13
CA SER A 181 -16.88 -24.46 -13.80
C SER A 181 -17.90 -25.12 -12.87
N GLN A 182 -17.54 -25.34 -11.61
CA GLN A 182 -18.39 -26.01 -10.61
C GLN A 182 -19.06 -25.03 -9.63
N SER A 183 -18.81 -23.73 -9.78
CA SER A 183 -19.31 -22.71 -8.86
C SER A 183 -20.66 -22.17 -9.31
N GLN A 184 -21.42 -21.59 -8.38
CA GLN A 184 -22.64 -20.82 -8.70
C GLN A 184 -22.35 -19.62 -9.64
N THR A 185 -21.08 -19.19 -9.73
CA THR A 185 -20.64 -18.12 -10.65
C THR A 185 -20.40 -18.61 -12.09
N GLN A 186 -20.67 -19.87 -12.42
CA GLN A 186 -20.58 -20.38 -13.80
C GLN A 186 -21.45 -19.58 -14.79
N ASN A 187 -22.57 -19.03 -14.31
CA ASN A 187 -23.47 -18.20 -15.11
C ASN A 187 -22.95 -16.76 -15.35
N VAL A 188 -21.81 -16.40 -14.76
CA VAL A 188 -21.19 -15.08 -14.94
C VAL A 188 -20.30 -15.08 -16.18
N LYS A 189 -20.71 -14.32 -17.20
CA LYS A 189 -19.93 -14.15 -18.42
C LYS A 189 -18.78 -13.17 -18.16
N MET A 190 -17.55 -13.69 -18.09
CA MET A 190 -16.37 -12.84 -17.98
C MET A 190 -16.02 -12.20 -19.34
N ILE A 191 -15.84 -10.89 -19.34
CA ILE A 191 -15.37 -10.09 -20.48
C ILE A 191 -14.03 -9.50 -20.11
N VAL A 192 -12.97 -9.95 -20.78
CA VAL A 192 -11.61 -9.44 -20.58
C VAL A 192 -11.32 -8.36 -21.62
N GLY A 193 -11.27 -7.13 -21.15
CA GLY A 193 -10.97 -5.92 -21.92
C GLY A 193 -9.52 -5.48 -21.77
N ASN A 194 -8.97 -4.93 -22.85
CA ASN A 194 -7.67 -4.28 -22.82
C ASN A 194 -7.87 -2.78 -22.63
N ARG A 195 -7.29 -2.20 -21.60
CA ARG A 195 -7.14 -0.74 -21.54
C ARG A 195 -5.91 -0.38 -22.35
N ASN A 196 -6.13 -0.03 -23.62
CA ASN A 196 -5.10 0.61 -24.45
C ASN A 196 -4.82 2.01 -23.87
N ARG A 197 -3.82 2.12 -23.01
CA ARG A 197 -3.27 3.42 -22.65
C ARG A 197 -2.57 3.94 -23.89
N ARG A 198 -3.15 4.96 -24.54
CA ARG A 198 -2.67 5.52 -25.81
C ARG A 198 -1.22 6.03 -25.79
N ASN A 199 -0.57 6.14 -24.64
CA ASN A 199 0.88 6.26 -24.48
C ASN A 199 1.22 6.40 -22.99
N ALA A 200 1.73 5.35 -22.33
CA ALA A 200 2.26 5.47 -20.96
C ALA A 200 3.43 6.48 -20.88
N THR A 201 4.10 6.74 -22.00
CA THR A 201 5.11 7.78 -22.16
C THR A 201 4.58 9.17 -21.82
N HIS A 202 3.34 9.53 -22.18
CA HIS A 202 2.78 10.84 -21.84
C HIS A 202 2.48 11.00 -20.34
N GLU A 203 2.17 9.92 -19.62
CA GLU A 203 2.02 9.97 -18.16
C GLU A 203 3.37 10.06 -17.45
N LEU A 204 4.40 9.33 -17.93
CA LEU A 204 5.77 9.42 -17.41
C LEU A 204 6.40 10.80 -17.67
N ILE A 205 6.13 11.41 -18.84
CA ILE A 205 6.61 12.77 -19.19
C ILE A 205 5.92 13.85 -18.34
N ARG A 206 4.66 13.64 -17.92
CA ARG A 206 3.92 14.57 -17.04
C ARG A 206 4.26 14.47 -15.57
N LYS A 207 5.13 13.54 -15.16
CA LYS A 207 5.66 13.43 -13.79
C LYS A 207 6.87 14.34 -13.53
N ARG A 208 7.17 15.32 -14.39
CA ARG A 208 8.04 16.43 -13.96
C ARG A 208 7.34 17.12 -12.78
N PRO A 209 7.96 17.19 -11.60
CA PRO A 209 7.41 17.94 -10.48
C PRO A 209 7.11 19.36 -10.97
N PRO A 210 5.93 19.92 -10.66
CA PRO A 210 5.61 21.28 -11.09
C PRO A 210 6.72 22.24 -10.64
N ARG A 211 7.10 23.17 -11.52
CA ARG A 211 8.32 23.99 -11.38
C ARG A 211 8.43 24.74 -10.06
N PHE A 212 7.32 24.98 -9.35
CA PHE A 212 7.35 25.60 -8.03
C PHE A 212 8.00 24.71 -6.96
N ILE A 213 7.96 23.38 -7.10
CA ILE A 213 8.67 22.43 -6.24
C ILE A 213 10.18 22.45 -6.54
N LEU A 214 10.56 22.64 -7.81
CA LEU A 214 11.95 22.69 -8.26
C LEU A 214 12.61 24.06 -8.05
N LYS A 215 11.83 25.12 -7.81
CA LYS A 215 12.37 26.41 -7.40
C LYS A 215 12.76 26.31 -5.93
N ASN A 216 14.03 25.96 -5.73
CA ASN A 216 14.76 26.02 -4.47
C ASN A 216 14.10 26.97 -3.48
N GLN A 217 13.49 26.40 -2.45
CA GLN A 217 13.19 27.14 -1.23
C GLN A 217 14.47 27.87 -0.84
N LYS A 218 14.32 29.20 -0.74
CA LYS A 218 15.33 30.21 -0.50
C LYS A 218 16.54 29.62 0.23
N ARG A 219 17.70 29.61 -0.43
CA ARG A 219 19.00 29.42 0.22
C ARG A 219 18.95 30.23 1.54
N PRO A 220 19.21 29.61 2.71
CA PRO A 220 19.29 30.38 3.94
C PRO A 220 20.27 31.51 3.70
N LYS A 221 19.82 32.75 3.89
CA LYS A 221 20.71 33.91 3.87
C LYS A 221 21.85 33.56 4.82
N ARG A 222 23.08 33.52 4.28
CA ARG A 222 24.31 33.46 5.07
C ARG A 222 24.18 34.54 6.15
N ILE A 223 23.88 34.12 7.36
CA ILE A 223 24.06 34.96 8.53
C ILE A 223 25.57 35.07 8.64
N ASN A 224 26.11 36.23 8.31
CA ASN A 224 27.51 36.54 8.56
C ASN A 224 27.68 36.49 10.08
N SER A 225 28.11 35.34 10.60
CA SER A 225 28.57 35.21 11.97
C SER A 225 29.86 36.02 12.08
N THR A 226 29.74 37.21 12.65
CA THR A 226 30.88 38.02 13.09
C THR A 226 31.68 37.17 14.08
N ILE A 227 32.87 36.76 13.65
CA ILE A 227 33.84 36.02 14.46
C ILE A 227 34.37 36.99 15.51
N ASN A 228 33.85 36.88 16.75
CA ASN A 228 34.54 37.45 17.90
C ASN A 228 35.71 36.51 18.22
N LYS A 229 36.92 36.94 17.81
CA LYS A 229 38.19 36.35 18.25
C LYS A 229 38.27 36.48 19.78
N GLN A 230 37.99 35.41 20.50
CA GLN A 230 38.44 35.27 21.88
C GLN A 230 39.93 34.89 21.86
N THR A 231 40.76 35.81 22.32
CA THR A 231 42.16 35.59 22.67
C THR A 231 42.25 34.59 23.82
N THR A 232 42.64 33.36 23.51
CA THR A 232 43.07 32.38 24.52
C THR A 232 44.47 32.74 24.99
N THR A 233 44.57 33.26 26.21
CA THR A 233 45.82 33.40 26.97
C THR A 233 46.32 32.02 27.38
N THR A 234 47.40 31.58 26.74
CA THR A 234 48.17 30.40 27.11
C THR A 234 48.82 30.62 28.47
N THR A 235 48.31 29.95 29.51
CA THR A 235 48.96 29.89 30.82
C THR A 235 49.83 28.65 30.84
N THR A 236 51.15 28.84 30.73
CA THR A 236 52.16 27.80 30.90
C THR A 236 52.22 27.35 32.35
N LEU A 237 51.82 26.11 32.61
CA LEU A 237 52.04 25.40 33.87
C LEU A 237 53.48 24.87 33.90
N THR A 238 54.29 25.47 34.76
CA THR A 238 55.65 25.04 35.07
C THR A 238 55.57 23.94 36.13
N THR A 239 55.95 22.72 35.77
CA THR A 239 56.04 21.58 36.69
C THR A 239 57.35 21.68 37.48
N PRO A 240 57.35 21.69 38.83
CA PRO A 240 58.58 21.55 39.61
C PRO A 240 59.04 20.10 39.63
N ALA A 241 60.34 19.90 39.43
CA ALA A 241 61.01 18.62 39.58
C ALA A 241 61.23 18.31 41.07
N TYR A 242 60.87 17.11 41.48
CA TYR A 242 61.38 16.41 42.66
C TYR A 242 61.64 14.95 42.27
#